data_AF-A0AAN5CUG1-F1
#
_entry.id   AF-A0AAN5CUG1-F1
#
_cell.length_a   1.000
_cell.length_b   1.000
_cell.length_c   1.000
_cell.angle_alpha   90.00
_cell.angle_beta   90.00
_cell.angle_gamma   90.00
#
_symmetry.space_group_name_H-M   'P 1'
#
loop_
_entity.id
_entity.type
_entity.pdbx_description
1 polymer ?
#
loop_
_entity_poly.entity_id
_entity_poly.type
_entity_poly.pdbx_seq_one_letter_code
_entity_poly.pdbx_strand_id
1 'polypeptide(L)'
;LSVAAALQSLHHLVQYSTGLVPNLFSSSSLSTYGVVLAASLEVYGSEQWTTEIRLSALDLLKKLSEEEAAESLSCMIPGVLTELHSQLTAATATANLTVLQGSLEVYARALSSVYTLRGEKGTAESGDQPPAAPPRSTLAVNRNDEWWTTLEERVIQSITQVSAALASHRSADIRLKLLTTVATVWGLIDNGQSILDDPTIVVDRSAQDRLQAVVIDLLLVMSQDQDERIAANCAAFLSTIPSSSLIDSCHEKLADFASNLPVIVRKGDGDKQLFSKVSAVVHTLDNEIVFLAETEDELLARFLRSIVDCVRIDASRLQIVSSQEEGGGEEAEEMVFLLSLPLRFSVRLEWIDGVMRALAKAGDQVLRLLLHLLPPSSSSDDPSLLLVTTLLMMHESPSPPSDEDLSALVDWATERLQRVEVTTAEKEETTADGAQLGGAPTLSALSLLTAIGVATAKMAKGRERNKSMVLVLSLLLEWSACPVVAVSEAASLAMREIAKSSSLSVSALLIRNGTHIANRVALASRRYYVNRRCPLILSSLLDRLESDALFLHLSLIVEDLIGALDRHNVDWCQLILRVLQSYTRAINRWYPDQ
;
A
#
# COMPACT_ATOMS: atom_id res chain seq x y z
N LEU A 1 -48.63 -3.77 12.45
CA LEU A 1 -49.60 -2.70 12.10
C LEU A 1 -49.89 -1.76 13.27
N SER A 2 -50.25 -2.24 14.47
CA SER A 2 -50.52 -1.38 15.65
C SER A 2 -49.29 -0.63 16.18
N VAL A 3 -48.12 -1.27 16.26
CA VAL A 3 -46.86 -0.64 16.74
C VAL A 3 -46.34 0.42 15.77
N ALA A 4 -46.41 0.16 14.46
CA ALA A 4 -46.06 1.13 13.42
C ALA A 4 -46.99 2.35 13.45
N ALA A 5 -48.30 2.13 13.59
CA ALA A 5 -49.28 3.21 13.73
C ALA A 5 -49.07 4.00 15.04
N ALA A 6 -48.67 3.35 16.14
CA ALA A 6 -48.35 3.99 17.40
C ALA A 6 -47.06 4.83 17.32
N LEU A 7 -46.01 4.32 16.68
CA LEU A 7 -44.76 5.05 16.45
C LEU A 7 -44.95 6.20 15.45
N GLN A 8 -45.73 6.02 14.39
CA GLN A 8 -46.09 7.11 13.47
C GLN A 8 -46.97 8.14 14.15
N SER A 9 -47.90 7.73 15.01
CA SER A 9 -48.72 8.65 15.82
C SER A 9 -47.87 9.41 16.84
N LEU A 10 -46.90 8.74 17.48
CA LEU A 10 -45.92 9.37 18.37
C LEU A 10 -44.99 10.30 17.61
N HIS A 11 -44.50 9.92 16.43
CA HIS A 11 -43.67 10.77 15.58
C HIS A 11 -44.44 12.02 15.13
N HIS A 12 -45.71 11.85 14.72
CA HIS A 12 -46.59 12.94 14.33
C HIS A 12 -46.97 13.83 15.52
N LEU A 13 -47.16 13.25 16.71
CA LEU A 13 -47.34 14.03 17.94
C LEU A 13 -46.07 14.82 18.27
N VAL A 14 -44.90 14.20 18.27
CA VAL A 14 -43.61 14.86 18.54
C VAL A 14 -43.29 15.93 17.48
N GLN A 15 -43.68 15.74 16.21
CA GLN A 15 -43.42 16.72 15.13
C GLN A 15 -44.34 17.93 15.16
N TYR A 16 -45.61 17.75 15.55
CA TYR A 16 -46.64 18.79 15.39
C TYR A 16 -47.16 19.35 16.72
N SER A 17 -46.74 18.79 17.86
CA SER A 17 -47.10 19.34 19.17
C SER A 17 -45.97 20.19 19.74
N THR A 18 -46.20 21.49 19.83
CA THR A 18 -45.29 22.47 20.45
C THR A 18 -45.19 22.32 21.98
N GLY A 19 -46.02 21.48 22.61
CA GLY A 19 -46.11 21.34 24.06
C GLY A 19 -45.85 19.94 24.63
N LEU A 20 -45.71 18.89 23.81
CA LEU A 20 -45.56 17.51 24.30
C LEU A 20 -44.08 17.12 24.44
N VAL A 21 -43.24 17.65 23.55
CA VAL A 21 -41.78 17.56 23.56
C VAL A 21 -41.18 18.16 24.85
N PRO A 22 -41.47 19.42 25.25
CA PRO A 22 -40.95 19.97 26.51
C PRO A 22 -41.52 19.28 27.77
N ASN A 23 -42.72 18.69 27.70
CA ASN A 23 -43.30 17.92 28.82
C ASN A 23 -42.73 16.49 28.95
N LEU A 24 -42.14 15.94 27.88
CA LEU A 24 -41.41 14.66 27.89
C LEU A 24 -39.95 14.82 28.36
N PHE A 25 -39.42 16.04 28.29
CA PHE A 25 -38.08 16.38 28.77
C PHE A 25 -38.09 16.92 30.21
N SER A 26 -39.26 17.04 30.84
CA SER A 26 -39.34 17.38 32.26
C SER A 26 -38.76 16.25 33.12
N SER A 27 -38.04 16.60 34.19
CA SER A 27 -37.52 15.60 35.15
C SER A 27 -38.60 14.70 35.76
N SER A 28 -39.87 15.12 35.72
CA SER A 28 -41.04 14.33 36.15
C SER A 28 -41.49 13.24 35.16
N SER A 29 -40.98 13.22 33.93
CA SER A 29 -41.39 12.32 32.84
C SER A 29 -40.26 11.40 32.34
N LEU A 30 -39.12 11.34 33.03
CA LEU A 30 -37.93 10.54 32.66
C LEU A 30 -38.22 9.05 32.45
N SER A 31 -39.17 8.47 33.20
CA SER A 31 -39.63 7.08 33.00
C SER A 31 -40.39 6.91 31.67
N THR A 32 -41.18 7.91 31.27
CA THR A 32 -41.90 7.91 30.01
C THR A 32 -40.94 8.13 28.84
N TYR A 33 -39.99 9.05 28.99
CA TYR A 33 -38.88 9.23 28.06
C TYR A 33 -38.11 7.92 27.83
N GLY A 34 -37.75 7.21 28.90
CA GLY A 34 -37.04 5.93 28.82
C GLY A 34 -37.83 4.82 28.14
N VAL A 35 -39.13 4.72 28.39
CA VAL A 35 -39.99 3.74 27.71
C VAL A 35 -40.09 4.04 26.22
N VAL A 36 -40.25 5.32 25.83
CA VAL A 36 -40.30 5.71 24.41
C VAL A 36 -38.96 5.48 23.73
N LEU A 37 -37.84 5.78 24.40
CA LEU A 37 -36.50 5.54 23.90
C LEU A 37 -36.23 4.05 23.71
N ALA A 38 -36.54 3.21 24.71
CA ALA A 38 -36.36 1.77 24.66
C ALA A 38 -37.21 1.13 23.55
N ALA A 39 -38.48 1.51 23.43
CA ALA A 39 -39.36 1.03 22.36
C ALA A 39 -38.85 1.45 20.97
N SER A 40 -38.30 2.66 20.85
CA SER A 40 -37.71 3.14 19.60
C SER A 40 -36.46 2.35 19.23
N LEU A 41 -35.58 2.06 20.21
CA LEU A 41 -34.39 1.23 20.01
C LEU A 41 -34.74 -0.22 19.65
N GLU A 42 -35.74 -0.83 20.30
CA GLU A 42 -36.19 -2.19 20.01
C GLU A 42 -36.73 -2.33 18.58
N VAL A 43 -37.54 -1.36 18.14
CA VAL A 43 -38.07 -1.34 16.78
C VAL A 43 -36.98 -1.06 15.74
N TYR A 44 -36.04 -0.17 16.07
CA TYR A 44 -34.89 0.14 15.22
C TYR A 44 -33.93 -1.05 15.06
N GLY A 45 -33.64 -1.76 16.15
CA GLY A 45 -32.67 -2.86 16.20
C GLY A 45 -33.18 -4.19 15.64
N SER A 46 -34.50 -4.38 15.56
CA SER A 46 -35.09 -5.64 15.10
C SER A 46 -35.22 -5.72 13.58
N GLU A 47 -34.62 -6.76 13.00
CA GLU A 47 -34.73 -7.10 11.57
C GLU A 47 -36.14 -7.57 11.16
N GLN A 48 -37.03 -7.82 12.12
CA GLN A 48 -38.41 -8.26 11.86
C GLN A 48 -39.29 -7.12 11.32
N TRP A 49 -38.88 -5.87 11.51
CA TRP A 49 -39.63 -4.69 11.06
C TRP A 49 -39.18 -4.20 9.68
N THR A 50 -40.13 -3.65 8.93
CA THR A 50 -39.84 -3.07 7.62
C THR A 50 -38.93 -1.85 7.74
N THR A 51 -38.20 -1.56 6.67
CA THR A 51 -37.28 -0.43 6.57
C THR A 51 -37.95 0.91 6.89
N GLU A 52 -39.18 1.12 6.43
CA GLU A 52 -39.98 2.34 6.71
C GLU A 52 -40.27 2.53 8.20
N ILE A 53 -40.58 1.44 8.91
CA ILE A 53 -40.87 1.48 10.35
C ILE A 53 -39.57 1.76 11.12
N ARG A 54 -38.47 1.12 10.73
CA ARG A 54 -37.14 1.35 11.32
C ARG A 54 -36.68 2.80 11.11
N LEU A 55 -36.91 3.37 9.93
CA LEU A 55 -36.63 4.79 9.65
C LEU A 55 -37.50 5.73 10.49
N SER A 56 -38.78 5.41 10.66
CA SER A 56 -39.68 6.21 11.52
C SER A 56 -39.23 6.20 12.99
N ALA A 57 -38.78 5.04 13.49
CA ALA A 57 -38.20 4.91 14.82
C ALA A 57 -36.89 5.71 14.94
N LEU A 58 -36.06 5.68 13.90
CA LEU A 58 -34.81 6.42 13.83
C LEU A 58 -35.04 7.94 13.81
N ASP A 59 -36.02 8.43 13.07
CA ASP A 59 -36.36 9.86 13.07
C ASP A 59 -36.95 10.31 14.41
N LEU A 60 -37.60 9.42 15.15
CA LEU A 60 -38.00 9.67 16.53
C LEU A 60 -36.76 9.75 17.45
N LEU A 61 -35.82 8.81 17.33
CA LEU A 61 -34.53 8.85 18.07
C LEU A 61 -33.76 10.14 17.78
N LYS A 62 -33.75 10.62 16.54
CA LYS A 62 -33.13 11.91 16.16
C LYS A 62 -33.69 13.07 16.96
N LYS A 63 -35.00 13.17 17.10
CA LYS A 63 -35.69 14.23 17.86
C LYS A 63 -35.48 14.10 19.36
N LEU A 64 -35.48 12.86 19.87
CA LEU A 64 -35.18 12.58 21.28
C LEU A 64 -33.71 12.88 21.65
N SER A 65 -32.84 13.09 20.66
CA SER A 65 -31.42 13.42 20.84
C SER A 65 -31.13 14.92 20.70
N GLU A 66 -32.14 15.78 20.61
CA GLU A 66 -31.97 17.24 20.54
C GLU A 66 -31.51 17.83 21.89
N GLU A 67 -30.90 19.02 21.86
CA GLU A 67 -30.23 19.66 23.02
C GLU A 67 -31.17 19.84 24.24
N GLU A 68 -32.46 20.10 24.01
CA GLU A 68 -33.47 20.25 25.08
C GLU A 68 -33.69 18.94 25.88
N ALA A 69 -33.30 17.79 25.32
CA ALA A 69 -33.44 16.47 25.92
C ALA A 69 -32.16 15.97 26.61
N ALA A 70 -31.08 16.74 26.58
CA ALA A 70 -29.74 16.31 26.93
C ALA A 70 -29.67 15.67 28.33
N GLU A 71 -30.26 16.29 29.36
CA GLU A 71 -30.23 15.77 30.73
C GLU A 71 -30.90 14.39 30.85
N SER A 72 -32.04 14.19 30.18
CA SER A 72 -32.78 12.93 30.20
C SER A 72 -32.09 11.85 29.37
N LEU A 73 -31.53 12.22 28.21
CA LEU A 73 -30.72 11.35 27.35
C LEU A 73 -29.46 10.87 28.09
N SER A 74 -28.83 11.74 28.87
CA SER A 74 -27.56 11.46 29.55
C SER A 74 -27.60 10.22 30.46
N CYS A 75 -28.77 9.93 31.02
CA CYS A 75 -28.97 8.78 31.90
C CYS A 75 -29.07 7.45 31.12
N MET A 76 -29.29 7.49 29.80
CA MET A 76 -29.59 6.34 28.95
C MET A 76 -28.63 6.17 27.76
N ILE A 77 -27.64 7.07 27.60
CA ILE A 77 -26.63 7.05 26.54
C ILE A 77 -25.97 5.68 26.39
N PRO A 78 -25.52 4.99 27.46
CA PRO A 78 -24.81 3.72 27.27
C PRO A 78 -25.66 2.68 26.54
N GLY A 79 -26.97 2.65 26.80
CA GLY A 79 -27.91 1.78 26.09
C GLY A 79 -28.10 2.18 24.63
N VAL A 80 -28.25 3.48 24.37
CA VAL A 80 -28.37 4.02 23.00
C VAL A 80 -27.12 3.73 22.19
N LEU A 81 -25.92 3.99 22.74
CA LEU A 81 -24.65 3.73 22.07
C LEU A 81 -24.43 2.25 21.83
N THR A 82 -24.78 1.38 22.78
CA THR A 82 -24.62 -0.08 22.61
C THR A 82 -25.48 -0.61 21.46
N GLU A 83 -26.73 -0.16 21.37
CA GLU A 83 -27.64 -0.61 20.30
C GLU A 83 -27.23 -0.03 18.94
N LEU A 84 -26.88 1.26 18.87
CA LEU A 84 -26.35 1.87 17.65
C LEU A 84 -25.06 1.18 17.20
N HIS A 85 -24.15 0.90 18.14
CA HIS A 85 -22.91 0.21 17.90
C HIS A 85 -23.14 -1.19 17.32
N SER A 86 -24.05 -1.97 17.91
CA SER A 86 -24.38 -3.31 17.41
C SER A 86 -24.87 -3.27 15.96
N GLN A 87 -25.71 -2.29 15.61
CA GLN A 87 -26.23 -2.15 14.25
C GLN A 87 -25.17 -1.64 13.25
N LEU A 88 -24.28 -0.75 13.68
CA LEU A 88 -23.21 -0.20 12.83
C LEU A 88 -22.08 -1.22 12.57
N THR A 89 -21.91 -2.21 13.46
CA THR A 89 -20.87 -3.24 13.36
C THR A 89 -21.38 -4.61 12.90
N ALA A 90 -22.70 -4.82 12.86
CA ALA A 90 -23.30 -6.07 12.39
C ALA A 90 -22.95 -6.35 10.92
N ALA A 91 -22.74 -7.62 10.57
CA ALA A 91 -22.50 -8.05 9.19
C ALA A 91 -23.65 -7.67 8.23
N THR A 92 -24.86 -7.44 8.76
CA THR A 92 -26.07 -7.02 8.04
C THR A 92 -26.14 -5.50 7.80
N ALA A 93 -25.18 -4.71 8.30
CA ALA A 93 -25.04 -3.28 8.01
C ALA A 93 -25.15 -2.97 6.50
N THR A 94 -24.74 -3.92 5.66
CA THR A 94 -24.76 -3.79 4.19
C THR A 94 -26.15 -3.76 3.53
N ALA A 95 -27.25 -4.05 4.24
CA ALA A 95 -28.56 -4.25 3.62
C ALA A 95 -29.37 -2.96 3.36
N ASN A 96 -29.20 -1.91 4.17
CA ASN A 96 -29.96 -0.66 3.97
C ASN A 96 -29.16 0.61 4.31
N LEU A 97 -28.79 1.34 3.25
CA LEU A 97 -27.93 2.51 3.33
C LEU A 97 -28.55 3.66 4.13
N THR A 98 -29.86 3.88 4.02
CA THR A 98 -30.54 5.01 4.68
C THR A 98 -30.64 4.82 6.18
N VAL A 99 -30.84 3.57 6.62
CA VAL A 99 -30.83 3.22 8.05
C VAL A 99 -29.44 3.47 8.61
N LEU A 100 -28.38 2.99 7.97
CA LEU A 100 -27.00 3.23 8.42
C LEU A 100 -26.63 4.72 8.52
N GLN A 101 -26.99 5.52 7.50
CA GLN A 101 -26.75 6.96 7.53
C GLN A 101 -27.49 7.63 8.69
N GLY A 102 -28.74 7.22 8.92
CA GLY A 102 -29.51 7.65 10.06
C GLY A 102 -28.87 7.26 11.40
N SER A 103 -28.32 6.04 11.49
CA SER A 103 -27.68 5.52 12.70
C SER A 103 -26.43 6.32 13.06
N LEU A 104 -25.60 6.63 12.07
CA LEU A 104 -24.42 7.50 12.24
C LEU A 104 -24.80 8.93 12.67
N GLU A 105 -25.96 9.43 12.22
CA GLU A 105 -26.48 10.75 12.59
C GLU A 105 -27.00 10.77 14.02
N VAL A 106 -27.78 9.76 14.43
CA VAL A 106 -28.24 9.61 15.83
C VAL A 106 -27.04 9.41 16.75
N TYR A 107 -26.05 8.61 16.33
CA TYR A 107 -24.81 8.41 17.09
C TYR A 107 -24.07 9.73 17.34
N ALA A 108 -23.86 10.54 16.29
CA ALA A 108 -23.23 11.85 16.40
C ALA A 108 -24.00 12.79 17.34
N ARG A 109 -25.33 12.89 17.17
CA ARG A 109 -26.19 13.76 17.99
C ARG A 109 -26.24 13.31 19.45
N ALA A 110 -26.37 12.02 19.70
CA ALA A 110 -26.39 11.48 21.05
C ALA A 110 -25.08 11.81 21.78
N LEU A 111 -23.93 11.74 21.12
CA LEU A 111 -22.67 12.17 21.71
C LEU A 111 -22.61 13.71 21.88
N SER A 112 -23.06 14.47 20.88
CA SER A 112 -23.10 15.94 20.94
C SER A 112 -23.86 16.44 22.16
N SER A 113 -25.08 15.98 22.35
CA SER A 113 -25.96 16.37 23.45
C SER A 113 -25.43 15.97 24.84
N VAL A 114 -24.49 15.03 24.90
CA VAL A 114 -23.89 14.59 26.15
C VAL A 114 -22.66 15.41 26.49
N TYR A 115 -21.81 15.66 25.50
CA TYR A 115 -20.61 16.47 25.70
C TYR A 115 -20.95 17.95 25.95
N THR A 116 -22.07 18.47 25.44
CA THR A 116 -22.57 19.82 25.79
C THR A 116 -22.88 19.96 27.28
N LEU A 117 -23.44 18.93 27.93
CA LEU A 117 -23.71 18.92 29.37
C LEU A 117 -22.45 18.96 30.25
N ARG A 118 -21.30 18.53 29.71
CA ARG A 118 -20.03 18.59 30.45
C ARG A 118 -19.54 20.04 30.60
N GLY A 119 -19.87 20.92 29.65
CA GLY A 119 -19.49 22.33 29.64
C GLY A 119 -20.34 23.21 30.56
N GLU A 120 -21.57 22.78 30.88
CA GLU A 120 -22.42 23.43 31.86
C GLU A 120 -21.95 23.10 33.28
N LYS A 121 -20.98 23.87 33.81
CA LYS A 121 -20.73 23.90 35.25
C LYS A 121 -22.07 24.18 35.91
N GLY A 122 -22.64 23.17 36.57
CA GLY A 122 -23.91 23.29 37.28
C GLY A 122 -23.88 24.57 38.09
N THR A 123 -24.64 25.57 37.67
CA THR A 123 -24.84 26.77 38.47
C THR A 123 -25.48 26.27 39.74
N ALA A 124 -24.70 26.24 40.82
CA ALA A 124 -25.24 26.06 42.15
C ALA A 124 -26.28 27.17 42.34
N GLU A 125 -27.56 26.80 42.20
CA GLU A 125 -28.69 27.65 42.55
C GLU A 125 -28.57 27.93 44.05
N SER A 126 -27.85 29.00 44.37
CA SER A 126 -28.02 29.72 45.62
C SER A 126 -29.34 30.46 45.52
N GLY A 127 -30.40 29.90 46.09
CA GLY A 127 -31.70 30.53 46.13
C GLY A 127 -32.74 29.68 46.81
N ASP A 128 -33.10 30.07 48.04
CA ASP A 128 -34.20 29.54 48.84
C ASP A 128 -35.43 29.15 48.00
N GLN A 129 -35.75 27.85 47.94
CA GLN A 129 -37.11 27.39 47.66
C GLN A 129 -37.57 26.34 48.69
N PRO A 130 -38.83 26.40 49.15
CA PRO A 130 -39.34 25.56 50.23
C PRO A 130 -39.60 24.11 49.80
N PRO A 131 -39.64 23.15 50.74
CA PRO A 131 -39.59 21.73 50.45
C PRO A 131 -40.98 21.18 50.11
N ALA A 132 -41.27 20.98 48.83
CA ALA A 132 -42.46 20.22 48.41
C ALA A 132 -42.29 19.59 47.01
N ALA A 133 -41.20 18.85 46.79
CA ALA A 133 -41.12 17.85 45.73
C ALA A 133 -40.23 16.70 46.23
N PRO A 134 -40.54 15.42 45.92
CA PRO A 134 -39.64 14.33 46.21
C PRO A 134 -38.28 14.63 45.57
N PRO A 135 -37.17 14.31 46.25
CA PRO A 135 -35.86 14.79 45.85
C PRO A 135 -35.56 14.29 44.43
N ARG A 136 -35.17 15.23 43.55
CA ARG A 136 -34.72 15.03 42.15
C ARG A 136 -33.54 14.04 42.01
N SER A 137 -33.13 13.36 43.09
CA SER A 137 -31.86 12.65 43.27
C SER A 137 -31.92 11.13 43.10
N THR A 138 -33.09 10.51 42.88
CA THR A 138 -33.17 9.02 42.80
C THR A 138 -32.94 8.45 41.40
N LEU A 139 -33.05 9.27 40.35
CA LEU A 139 -32.80 8.88 38.95
C LEU A 139 -31.69 9.72 38.27
N ALA A 140 -31.17 10.74 38.96
CA ALA A 140 -30.03 11.51 38.46
C ALA A 140 -28.78 10.65 38.58
N VAL A 141 -28.24 10.22 37.42
CA VAL A 141 -26.95 9.53 37.37
C VAL A 141 -25.89 10.44 37.99
N ASN A 142 -25.16 9.94 38.99
CA ASN A 142 -24.06 10.68 39.59
C ASN A 142 -22.90 10.73 38.59
N ARG A 143 -22.77 11.87 37.88
CA ARG A 143 -21.77 12.11 36.82
C ARG A 143 -20.41 12.46 37.44
N ASN A 144 -19.86 11.53 38.21
CA ASN A 144 -18.51 11.66 38.77
C ASN A 144 -17.45 11.48 37.67
N ASP A 145 -16.20 11.82 37.97
CA ASP A 145 -15.10 11.69 37.01
C ASP A 145 -14.92 10.25 36.49
N GLU A 146 -15.18 9.25 37.34
CA GLU A 146 -15.15 7.82 36.97
C GLU A 146 -16.20 7.44 35.91
N TRP A 147 -17.39 8.06 35.97
CA TRP A 147 -18.42 7.86 34.95
C TRP A 147 -17.98 8.43 33.60
N TRP A 148 -17.37 9.62 33.61
CA TRP A 148 -16.85 10.25 32.39
C TRP A 148 -15.71 9.47 31.76
N THR A 149 -14.75 8.99 32.55
CA THR A 149 -13.65 8.16 32.03
C THR A 149 -14.17 6.85 31.43
N THR A 150 -15.11 6.18 32.10
CA THR A 150 -15.74 4.95 31.59
C THR A 150 -16.52 5.21 30.30
N LEU A 151 -17.21 6.34 30.20
CA LEU A 151 -17.92 6.73 28.98
C LEU A 151 -16.94 7.00 27.83
N GLU A 152 -15.88 7.78 28.07
CA GLU A 152 -14.86 8.08 27.07
C GLU A 152 -14.19 6.82 26.53
N GLU A 153 -13.80 5.87 27.40
CA GLU A 153 -13.24 4.58 26.97
C GLU A 153 -14.19 3.80 26.06
N ARG A 154 -15.48 3.75 26.39
CA ARG A 154 -16.50 3.09 25.57
C ARG A 154 -16.73 3.80 24.25
N VAL A 155 -16.72 5.14 24.24
CA VAL A 155 -16.85 5.93 23.02
C VAL A 155 -15.65 5.68 22.10
N ILE A 156 -14.43 5.70 22.64
CA ILE A 156 -13.21 5.40 21.88
C ILE A 156 -13.29 3.99 21.29
N GLN A 157 -13.61 2.98 22.10
CA GLN A 157 -13.75 1.59 21.62
C GLN A 157 -14.81 1.47 20.53
N SER A 158 -15.96 2.11 20.72
CA SER A 158 -17.06 2.11 19.75
C SER A 158 -16.64 2.78 18.44
N ILE A 159 -16.01 3.96 18.49
CA ILE A 159 -15.52 4.66 17.30
C ILE A 159 -14.50 3.81 16.55
N THR A 160 -13.55 3.17 17.25
CA THR A 160 -12.56 2.28 16.62
C THR A 160 -13.22 1.16 15.84
N GLN A 161 -14.19 0.48 16.46
CA GLN A 161 -14.88 -0.67 15.87
C GLN A 161 -15.84 -0.27 14.74
N VAL A 162 -16.59 0.82 14.90
CA VAL A 162 -17.46 1.38 13.85
C VAL A 162 -16.63 1.85 12.66
N SER A 163 -15.49 2.51 12.92
CA SER A 163 -14.56 2.95 11.89
C SER A 163 -13.98 1.78 11.11
N ALA A 164 -13.54 0.73 11.80
CA ALA A 164 -13.04 -0.49 11.16
C ALA A 164 -14.10 -1.19 10.29
N ALA A 165 -15.37 -1.21 10.73
CA ALA A 165 -16.46 -1.82 10.00
C ALA A 165 -16.89 -1.00 8.76
N LEU A 166 -16.92 0.32 8.86
CA LEU A 166 -17.53 1.20 7.85
C LEU A 166 -16.53 1.91 6.93
N ALA A 167 -15.25 2.04 7.29
CA ALA A 167 -14.25 2.70 6.45
C ALA A 167 -14.06 2.02 5.08
N SER A 168 -14.32 0.72 4.98
CA SER A 168 -14.24 -0.05 3.73
C SER A 168 -15.60 -0.32 3.08
N HIS A 169 -16.67 0.33 3.55
CA HIS A 169 -18.02 0.09 3.05
C HIS A 169 -18.14 0.43 1.57
N ARG A 170 -18.92 -0.33 0.78
CA ARG A 170 -19.03 -0.16 -0.69
C ARG A 170 -19.56 1.21 -1.12
N SER A 171 -20.53 1.76 -0.38
CA SER A 171 -21.12 3.08 -0.66
C SER A 171 -20.25 4.22 -0.14
N ALA A 172 -19.90 5.14 -1.03
CA ALA A 172 -19.17 6.36 -0.70
C ALA A 172 -19.94 7.28 0.26
N ASP A 173 -21.27 7.33 0.15
CA ASP A 173 -22.08 8.21 1.00
C ASP A 173 -22.06 7.78 2.49
N ILE A 174 -21.89 6.47 2.76
CA ILE A 174 -21.73 5.98 4.14
C ILE A 174 -20.35 6.34 4.67
N ARG A 175 -19.30 6.15 3.85
CA ARG A 175 -17.93 6.53 4.23
C ARG A 175 -17.85 8.04 4.50
N LEU A 176 -18.43 8.86 3.63
CA LEU A 176 -18.55 10.31 3.85
C LEU A 176 -19.30 10.63 5.14
N LYS A 177 -20.43 9.95 5.42
CA LYS A 177 -21.19 10.16 6.65
C LYS A 177 -20.38 9.77 7.89
N LEU A 178 -19.67 8.66 7.86
CA LEU A 178 -18.74 8.23 8.92
C LEU A 178 -17.70 9.32 9.21
N LEU A 179 -17.08 9.86 8.17
CA LEU A 179 -16.10 10.94 8.29
C LEU A 179 -16.70 12.17 8.96
N THR A 180 -17.90 12.60 8.54
CA THR A 180 -18.59 13.73 9.18
C THR A 180 -18.93 13.45 10.65
N THR A 181 -19.38 12.24 10.97
CA THR A 181 -19.69 11.82 12.35
C THR A 181 -18.44 11.84 13.23
N VAL A 182 -17.32 11.29 12.76
CA VAL A 182 -16.06 11.29 13.51
C VAL A 182 -15.52 12.71 13.68
N ALA A 183 -15.60 13.55 12.64
CA ALA A 183 -15.21 14.95 12.74
C ALA A 183 -16.05 15.72 13.77
N THR A 184 -17.37 15.49 13.83
CA THR A 184 -18.23 16.10 14.86
C THR A 184 -17.84 15.66 16.27
N VAL A 185 -17.59 14.36 16.48
CA VAL A 185 -17.20 13.84 17.79
C VAL A 185 -15.83 14.36 18.22
N TRP A 186 -14.88 14.43 17.30
CA TRP A 186 -13.57 15.04 17.54
C TRP A 186 -13.69 16.50 17.97
N GLY A 187 -14.42 17.32 17.21
CA GLY A 187 -14.61 18.73 17.54
C GLY A 187 -15.27 18.98 18.90
N LEU A 188 -16.13 18.07 19.37
CA LEU A 188 -16.75 18.17 20.70
C LEU A 188 -15.77 17.90 21.83
N ILE A 189 -14.84 16.96 21.63
CA ILE A 189 -13.87 16.56 22.63
C ILE A 189 -12.72 17.58 22.69
N ASP A 190 -12.33 18.14 21.54
CA ASP A 190 -11.33 19.20 21.42
C ASP A 190 -11.83 20.55 22.01
N ASN A 191 -13.05 20.97 21.69
CA ASN A 191 -13.64 22.19 22.25
C ASN A 191 -13.93 22.11 23.76
N GLY A 192 -14.03 20.90 24.33
CA GLY A 192 -14.16 20.69 25.77
C GLY A 192 -12.96 21.23 26.58
N GLN A 193 -11.80 21.42 25.95
CA GLN A 193 -10.60 21.98 26.60
C GLN A 193 -10.59 23.50 26.70
N SER A 194 -11.26 24.26 25.82
CA SER A 194 -11.32 25.73 25.95
C SER A 194 -11.98 26.19 27.26
N ILE A 195 -12.72 25.30 27.93
CA ILE A 195 -13.43 25.56 29.19
C ILE A 195 -12.61 25.06 30.41
N LEU A 196 -11.53 24.30 30.19
CA LEU A 196 -10.74 23.60 31.21
C LEU A 196 -9.28 24.10 31.33
N ASP A 197 -8.99 25.34 30.90
CA ASP A 197 -7.77 26.09 31.29
C ASP A 197 -7.75 26.46 32.81
N ASP A 198 -8.29 25.59 33.67
CA ASP A 198 -8.18 25.66 35.11
C ASP A 198 -7.01 24.74 35.54
N PRO A 199 -5.87 25.27 36.01
CA PRO A 199 -4.64 24.50 36.29
C PRO A 199 -4.76 23.52 37.47
N THR A 200 -5.96 23.31 37.99
CA THR A 200 -6.26 22.47 39.16
C THR A 200 -6.89 21.12 38.81
N ILE A 201 -7.36 20.92 37.57
CA ILE A 201 -8.01 19.69 37.14
C ILE A 201 -7.03 18.89 36.27
N VAL A 202 -6.54 17.77 36.80
CA VAL A 202 -5.74 16.79 36.05
C VAL A 202 -6.69 16.09 35.08
N VAL A 203 -6.91 16.67 33.90
CA VAL A 203 -7.60 15.98 32.81
C VAL A 203 -6.68 14.87 32.32
N ASP A 204 -7.20 13.64 32.31
CA ASP A 204 -6.48 12.45 31.86
C ASP A 204 -6.22 12.52 30.35
N ARG A 205 -5.07 13.10 29.96
CA ARG A 205 -4.65 13.30 28.56
C ARG A 205 -4.63 11.99 27.75
N SER A 206 -4.55 10.84 28.43
CA SER A 206 -4.46 9.52 27.82
C SER A 206 -5.68 9.14 26.96
N ALA A 207 -6.89 9.57 27.32
CA ALA A 207 -8.10 9.25 26.55
C ALA A 207 -8.17 10.07 25.25
N GLN A 208 -7.76 11.34 25.29
CA GLN A 208 -7.70 12.21 24.12
C GLN A 208 -6.64 11.74 23.13
N ASP A 209 -5.44 11.39 23.61
CA ASP A 209 -4.36 10.86 22.77
C ASP A 209 -4.80 9.57 22.06
N ARG A 210 -5.53 8.69 22.77
CA ARG A 210 -6.11 7.46 22.20
C ARG A 210 -7.17 7.75 21.15
N LEU A 211 -8.06 8.70 21.39
CA LEU A 211 -9.05 9.11 20.39
C LEU A 211 -8.37 9.71 19.17
N GLN A 212 -7.36 10.55 19.39
CA GLN A 212 -6.58 11.19 18.34
C GLN A 212 -5.94 10.16 17.43
N ALA A 213 -5.30 9.14 18.01
CA ALA A 213 -4.72 8.03 17.26
C ALA A 213 -5.77 7.31 16.40
N VAL A 214 -6.98 7.06 16.93
CA VAL A 214 -8.08 6.41 16.19
C VAL A 214 -8.59 7.28 15.04
N VAL A 215 -8.70 8.60 15.26
CA VAL A 215 -9.12 9.55 14.23
C VAL A 215 -8.06 9.66 13.14
N ILE A 216 -6.78 9.82 13.50
CA ILE A 216 -5.66 9.84 12.55
C ILE A 216 -5.66 8.55 11.72
N ASP A 217 -5.80 7.39 12.36
CA ASP A 217 -5.88 6.10 11.67
C ASP A 217 -6.98 6.10 10.61
N LEU A 218 -8.20 6.50 10.97
CA LEU A 218 -9.33 6.57 10.04
C LEU A 218 -9.04 7.51 8.86
N LEU A 219 -8.50 8.69 9.14
CA LEU A 219 -8.18 9.68 8.11
C LEU A 219 -7.10 9.19 7.15
N LEU A 220 -6.08 8.49 7.66
CA LEU A 220 -5.06 7.89 6.84
C LEU A 220 -5.66 6.81 5.93
N VAL A 221 -6.54 5.94 6.43
CA VAL A 221 -7.25 4.95 5.59
C VAL A 221 -8.05 5.63 4.49
N MET A 222 -8.84 6.64 4.87
CA MET A 222 -9.79 7.30 3.97
C MET A 222 -9.15 8.34 3.05
N SER A 223 -7.92 8.76 3.31
CA SER A 223 -7.14 9.63 2.40
C SER A 223 -6.86 8.96 1.05
N GLN A 224 -6.85 7.62 1.01
CA GLN A 224 -6.60 6.81 -0.19
C GLN A 224 -7.92 6.31 -0.83
N ASP A 225 -9.05 6.91 -0.47
CA ASP A 225 -10.35 6.54 -1.04
C ASP A 225 -10.42 6.87 -2.54
N GLN A 226 -11.20 6.08 -3.28
CA GLN A 226 -11.42 6.31 -4.71
C GLN A 226 -12.34 7.52 -4.98
N ASP A 227 -13.14 7.93 -4.00
CA ASP A 227 -13.99 9.12 -4.11
C ASP A 227 -13.20 10.38 -3.70
N GLU A 228 -12.99 11.28 -4.67
CA GLU A 228 -12.25 12.53 -4.47
C GLU A 228 -12.83 13.40 -3.35
N ARG A 229 -14.15 13.35 -3.10
CA ARG A 229 -14.80 14.12 -2.02
C ARG A 229 -14.34 13.66 -0.65
N ILE A 230 -14.15 12.35 -0.49
CA ILE A 230 -13.70 11.74 0.76
C ILE A 230 -12.22 12.08 0.98
N ALA A 231 -11.39 11.86 -0.03
CA ALA A 231 -9.97 12.15 0.04
C ALA A 231 -9.71 13.64 0.34
N ALA A 232 -10.44 14.56 -0.32
CA ALA A 232 -10.34 15.99 -0.07
C ALA A 232 -10.75 16.39 1.35
N ASN A 233 -11.84 15.83 1.87
CA ASN A 233 -12.29 16.09 3.24
C ASN A 233 -11.29 15.53 4.28
N CYS A 234 -10.71 14.36 4.03
CA CYS A 234 -9.66 13.82 4.89
C CYS A 234 -8.41 14.71 4.89
N ALA A 235 -7.98 15.20 3.72
CA ALA A 235 -6.85 16.14 3.63
C ALA A 235 -7.13 17.45 4.38
N ALA A 236 -8.34 18.01 4.22
CA ALA A 236 -8.75 19.20 4.96
C ALA A 236 -8.75 18.96 6.47
N PHE A 237 -9.23 17.80 6.92
CA PHE A 237 -9.28 17.49 8.35
C PHE A 237 -7.90 17.19 8.94
N LEU A 238 -7.03 16.47 8.21
CA LEU A 238 -5.63 16.27 8.61
C LEU A 238 -4.89 17.61 8.77
N SER A 239 -5.21 18.62 7.96
CA SER A 239 -4.60 19.96 8.08
C SER A 239 -5.00 20.72 9.35
N THR A 240 -6.06 20.29 10.06
CA THR A 240 -6.48 20.89 11.33
C THR A 240 -5.74 20.29 12.54
N ILE A 241 -5.11 19.13 12.38
CA ILE A 241 -4.39 18.44 13.46
C ILE A 241 -2.99 19.06 13.60
N PRO A 242 -2.51 19.34 14.84
CA PRO A 242 -1.15 19.82 15.05
C PRO A 242 -0.11 18.89 14.42
N SER A 243 0.78 19.44 13.61
CA SER A 243 1.75 18.65 12.82
C SER A 243 2.62 17.75 13.70
N SER A 244 3.01 18.19 14.90
CA SER A 244 3.80 17.38 15.83
C SER A 244 3.07 16.10 16.24
N SER A 245 1.81 16.21 16.66
CA SER A 245 1.01 15.05 17.07
C SER A 245 0.70 14.09 15.93
N LEU A 246 0.54 14.61 14.70
CA LEU A 246 0.35 13.80 13.51
C LEU A 246 1.63 13.03 13.17
N ILE A 247 2.79 13.69 13.23
CA ILE A 247 4.10 13.09 12.99
C ILE A 247 4.38 11.99 14.03
N ASP A 248 4.21 12.29 15.32
CA ASP A 248 4.43 11.32 16.41
C ASP A 248 3.57 10.06 16.22
N SER A 249 2.28 10.23 15.93
CA SER A 249 1.38 9.11 15.64
C SER A 249 1.82 8.32 14.39
N CYS A 250 2.28 9.00 13.34
CA CYS A 250 2.81 8.33 12.15
C CYS A 250 4.13 7.58 12.44
N HIS A 251 5.01 8.08 13.31
CA HIS A 251 6.21 7.35 13.74
C HIS A 251 5.87 6.08 14.52
N GLU A 252 4.92 6.15 15.46
CA GLU A 252 4.43 4.97 16.18
C GLU A 252 3.89 3.93 15.20
N LYS A 253 3.09 4.35 14.21
CA LYS A 253 2.58 3.46 13.16
C LYS A 253 3.68 2.89 12.28
N LEU A 254 4.67 3.69 11.92
CA LEU A 254 5.81 3.24 11.14
C LEU A 254 6.63 2.18 11.91
N ALA A 255 6.79 2.35 13.23
CA ALA A 255 7.40 1.35 14.12
C ALA A 255 6.55 0.07 14.23
N ASP A 256 5.24 0.19 14.34
CA ASP A 256 4.31 -0.94 14.33
C ASP A 256 4.38 -1.72 13.02
N PHE A 257 4.43 -1.03 11.87
CA PHE A 257 4.60 -1.69 10.58
C PHE A 257 5.97 -2.34 10.46
N ALA A 258 7.05 -1.66 10.90
CA ALA A 258 8.40 -2.21 10.88
C ALA A 258 8.51 -3.54 11.65
N SER A 259 7.72 -3.71 12.73
CA SER A 259 7.74 -4.91 13.57
C SER A 259 6.73 -5.98 13.14
N ASN A 260 5.52 -5.60 12.75
CA ASN A 260 4.40 -6.53 12.59
C ASN A 260 4.05 -6.85 11.14
N LEU A 261 4.42 -6.01 10.17
CA LEU A 261 4.02 -6.18 8.76
C LEU A 261 4.39 -7.56 8.19
N PRO A 262 5.62 -8.08 8.39
CA PRO A 262 5.98 -9.42 7.89
C PRO A 262 5.16 -10.53 8.55
N VAL A 263 4.80 -10.37 9.82
CA VAL A 263 4.01 -11.37 10.57
C VAL A 263 2.58 -11.43 10.05
N ILE A 264 1.96 -10.28 9.81
CA ILE A 264 0.60 -10.17 9.27
C ILE A 264 0.55 -10.77 7.85
N VAL A 265 1.49 -10.37 7.00
CA VAL A 265 1.58 -10.87 5.62
C VAL A 265 1.77 -12.39 5.61
N ARG A 266 2.68 -12.95 6.43
CA ARG A 266 2.93 -14.39 6.49
C ARG A 266 1.73 -15.21 6.96
N LYS A 267 0.81 -14.61 7.73
CA LYS A 267 -0.45 -15.26 8.14
C LYS A 267 -1.51 -15.27 7.03
N GLY A 268 -1.29 -14.56 5.92
CA GLY A 268 -2.25 -14.43 4.84
C GLY A 268 -3.24 -13.28 5.02
N ASP A 269 -3.07 -12.45 6.05
CA ASP A 269 -3.90 -11.28 6.35
C ASP A 269 -3.40 -10.00 5.65
N GLY A 270 -2.40 -10.11 4.78
CA GLY A 270 -1.90 -9.00 3.97
C GLY A 270 -2.85 -8.69 2.83
N ASP A 271 -3.60 -7.59 2.93
CA ASP A 271 -4.54 -7.15 1.91
C ASP A 271 -4.17 -5.77 1.32
N LYS A 272 -4.91 -5.36 0.29
CA LYS A 272 -4.71 -4.04 -0.35
C LYS A 272 -4.87 -2.88 0.64
N GLN A 273 -5.76 -3.01 1.63
CA GLN A 273 -6.02 -1.95 2.60
C GLN A 273 -4.86 -1.74 3.57
N LEU A 274 -4.18 -2.82 3.97
CA LEU A 274 -2.98 -2.73 4.80
C LEU A 274 -1.89 -1.92 4.09
N PHE A 275 -1.59 -2.25 2.83
CA PHE A 275 -0.57 -1.53 2.07
C PHE A 275 -1.00 -0.11 1.69
N SER A 276 -2.31 0.17 1.51
CA SER A 276 -2.78 1.56 1.34
C SER A 276 -2.61 2.38 2.61
N LYS A 277 -2.80 1.80 3.80
CA LYS A 277 -2.49 2.45 5.08
C LYS A 277 -1.00 2.74 5.23
N VAL A 278 -0.16 1.77 4.91
CA VAL A 278 1.31 1.95 4.92
C VAL A 278 1.71 3.09 3.98
N SER A 279 1.15 3.10 2.76
CA SER A 279 1.39 4.16 1.78
C SER A 279 0.93 5.53 2.28
N ALA A 280 -0.22 5.59 2.97
CA ALA A 280 -0.73 6.83 3.54
C ALA A 280 0.18 7.38 4.64
N VAL A 281 0.66 6.53 5.56
CA VAL A 281 1.60 6.94 6.62
C VAL A 281 2.89 7.50 6.02
N VAL A 282 3.48 6.80 5.04
CA VAL A 282 4.69 7.27 4.36
C VAL A 282 4.43 8.60 3.64
N HIS A 283 3.28 8.73 2.98
CA HIS A 283 2.90 9.96 2.30
C HIS A 283 2.66 11.13 3.27
N THR A 284 2.15 10.88 4.47
CA THR A 284 1.91 11.92 5.48
C THR A 284 3.22 12.40 6.12
N LEU A 285 4.18 11.50 6.30
CA LEU A 285 5.51 11.84 6.83
C LEU A 285 6.32 12.68 5.82
N ASP A 286 6.24 12.39 4.52
CA ASP A 286 6.84 13.16 3.42
C ASP A 286 8.27 13.66 3.71
N ASN A 287 8.46 14.94 4.06
CA ASN A 287 9.76 15.53 4.42
C ASN A 287 10.46 14.83 5.60
N GLU A 288 9.69 14.27 6.53
CA GLU A 288 10.24 13.50 7.66
C GLU A 288 10.89 12.20 7.18
N ILE A 289 10.37 11.57 6.11
CA ILE A 289 11.03 10.41 5.49
C ILE A 289 12.38 10.82 4.89
N VAL A 290 12.47 12.02 4.30
CA VAL A 290 13.75 12.57 3.83
C VAL A 290 14.72 12.72 4.99
N PHE A 291 14.29 13.34 6.08
CA PHE A 291 15.12 13.54 7.26
C PHE A 291 15.59 12.21 7.88
N LEU A 292 14.69 11.24 8.02
CA LEU A 292 15.02 9.89 8.50
C LEU A 292 15.99 9.16 7.56
N ALA A 293 15.86 9.34 6.25
CA ALA A 293 16.78 8.77 5.28
C ALA A 293 18.16 9.43 5.33
N GLU A 294 18.23 10.75 5.48
CA GLU A 294 19.48 11.52 5.61
C GLU A 294 20.25 11.19 6.88
N THR A 295 19.54 10.91 7.97
CA THR A 295 20.11 10.54 9.26
C THR A 295 20.38 9.04 9.40
N GLU A 296 20.08 8.25 8.36
CA GLU A 296 20.15 6.78 8.36
C GLU A 296 19.42 6.16 9.56
N ASP A 297 18.25 6.70 9.89
CA ASP A 297 17.53 6.32 11.09
C ASP A 297 17.16 4.83 11.09
N GLU A 298 17.34 4.20 12.26
CA GLU A 298 17.16 2.76 12.39
C GLU A 298 15.69 2.34 12.18
N LEU A 299 14.72 3.19 12.51
CA LEU A 299 13.30 2.92 12.32
C LEU A 299 12.98 2.82 10.83
N LEU A 300 13.45 3.75 10.00
CA LEU A 300 13.25 3.69 8.55
C LEU A 300 13.96 2.48 7.95
N ALA A 301 15.19 2.19 8.38
CA ALA A 301 15.92 1.01 7.93
C ALA A 301 15.20 -0.31 8.30
N ARG A 302 14.67 -0.42 9.53
CA ARG A 302 13.85 -1.58 9.95
C ARG A 302 12.55 -1.68 9.15
N PHE A 303 11.89 -0.55 8.90
CA PHE A 303 10.69 -0.51 8.07
C PHE A 303 10.95 -0.98 6.64
N LEU A 304 12.01 -0.50 5.99
CA LEU A 304 12.39 -0.96 4.64
C LEU A 304 12.70 -2.46 4.62
N ARG A 305 13.45 -2.97 5.62
CA ARG A 305 13.66 -4.43 5.77
C ARG A 305 12.35 -5.19 5.93
N SER A 306 11.38 -4.63 6.66
CA SER A 306 10.06 -5.25 6.84
C SER A 306 9.29 -5.36 5.53
N ILE A 307 9.36 -4.34 4.66
CA ILE A 307 8.78 -4.37 3.31
C ILE A 307 9.47 -5.46 2.48
N VAL A 308 10.80 -5.47 2.47
CA VAL A 308 11.61 -6.48 1.77
C VAL A 308 11.20 -7.90 2.21
N ASP A 309 10.98 -8.10 3.51
CA ASP A 309 10.57 -9.38 4.06
C ASP A 309 9.18 -9.85 3.64
N CYS A 310 8.32 -8.92 3.22
CA CYS A 310 7.00 -9.18 2.65
C CYS A 310 7.08 -9.55 1.15
N VAL A 311 8.12 -9.09 0.45
CA VAL A 311 8.34 -9.32 -0.97
C VAL A 311 9.13 -10.60 -1.17
N ARG A 312 8.48 -11.76 -1.22
CA ARG A 312 9.18 -13.03 -1.53
C ARG A 312 8.60 -13.65 -2.78
N ILE A 313 9.41 -13.82 -3.81
CA ILE A 313 8.96 -14.42 -5.07
C ILE A 313 8.64 -15.91 -4.85
N ASP A 314 7.47 -16.34 -5.32
CA ASP A 314 7.09 -17.73 -5.35
C ASP A 314 7.61 -18.39 -6.62
N ALA A 315 8.81 -18.95 -6.52
CA ALA A 315 9.46 -19.58 -7.66
C ALA A 315 8.66 -20.75 -8.24
N SER A 316 7.84 -21.45 -7.45
CA SER A 316 7.00 -22.55 -7.93
C SER A 316 5.91 -22.08 -8.90
N ARG A 317 5.56 -20.78 -8.85
CA ARG A 317 4.50 -20.17 -9.66
C ARG A 317 5.04 -19.30 -10.79
N LEU A 318 6.37 -19.21 -10.96
CA LEU A 318 6.98 -18.50 -12.08
C LEU A 318 6.58 -19.21 -13.39
N GLN A 319 5.50 -18.72 -13.99
CA GLN A 319 5.06 -19.18 -15.30
C GLN A 319 5.90 -18.52 -16.39
N ILE A 320 6.06 -19.25 -17.49
CA ILE A 320 6.65 -18.76 -18.73
C ILE A 320 5.64 -17.77 -19.33
N VAL A 321 5.71 -16.50 -18.96
CA VAL A 321 4.89 -15.46 -19.61
C VAL A 321 5.63 -15.01 -20.86
N SER A 322 5.55 -15.77 -21.95
CA SER A 322 5.95 -15.23 -23.25
C SER A 322 4.97 -14.13 -23.62
N SER A 323 5.34 -12.88 -23.38
CA SER A 323 4.63 -11.70 -23.87
C SER A 323 4.77 -11.59 -25.40
N GLN A 324 4.17 -12.54 -26.13
CA GLN A 324 3.87 -12.47 -27.56
C GLN A 324 2.37 -12.16 -27.72
N GLU A 325 1.93 -10.99 -27.28
CA GLU A 325 0.69 -10.42 -27.80
C GLU A 325 0.96 -8.99 -28.26
N GLU A 326 0.96 -8.85 -29.59
CA GLU A 326 1.01 -7.60 -30.32
C GLU A 326 -0.16 -6.68 -29.89
N GLY A 327 0.12 -5.46 -29.42
CA GLY A 327 -0.89 -4.39 -29.41
C GLY A 327 -0.99 -3.45 -28.20
N GLY A 328 -0.16 -3.59 -27.16
CA GLY A 328 -0.11 -2.64 -26.03
C GLY A 328 1.04 -1.64 -26.15
N GLY A 329 0.79 -0.35 -25.91
CA GLY A 329 1.80 0.72 -26.06
C GLY A 329 3.11 0.46 -25.29
N GLU A 330 4.24 0.78 -25.92
CA GLU A 330 5.64 0.50 -25.54
C GLU A 330 6.11 1.10 -24.20
N GLU A 331 5.24 1.77 -23.44
CA GLU A 331 5.65 2.52 -22.25
C GLU A 331 5.67 1.71 -20.94
N ALA A 332 5.06 0.52 -20.87
CA ALA A 332 4.80 -0.16 -19.58
C ALA A 332 5.25 -1.64 -19.48
N GLU A 333 6.03 -2.20 -20.41
CA GLU A 333 6.30 -3.65 -20.43
C GLU A 333 7.13 -4.18 -19.24
N GLU A 334 8.13 -3.43 -18.77
CA GLU A 334 9.00 -3.88 -17.66
C GLU A 334 8.31 -3.73 -16.28
N MET A 335 7.58 -2.63 -16.08
CA MET A 335 6.76 -2.46 -14.89
C MET A 335 5.65 -3.51 -14.85
N VAL A 336 5.01 -3.82 -15.99
CA VAL A 336 4.03 -4.91 -16.10
C VAL A 336 4.69 -6.26 -15.80
N PHE A 337 5.90 -6.52 -16.30
CA PHE A 337 6.63 -7.75 -16.00
C PHE A 337 6.93 -7.88 -14.50
N LEU A 338 7.51 -6.85 -13.88
CA LEU A 338 7.80 -6.87 -12.44
C LEU A 338 6.53 -7.04 -11.62
N LEU A 339 5.46 -6.30 -11.93
CA LEU A 339 4.18 -6.40 -11.24
C LEU A 339 3.50 -7.78 -11.44
N SER A 340 3.81 -8.48 -12.53
CA SER A 340 3.29 -9.83 -12.82
C SER A 340 4.01 -10.94 -12.05
N LEU A 341 5.14 -10.65 -11.39
CA LEU A 341 5.88 -11.66 -10.65
C LEU A 341 5.05 -12.22 -9.50
N PRO A 342 4.93 -13.56 -9.39
CA PRO A 342 4.15 -14.18 -8.34
C PRO A 342 4.88 -14.02 -7.01
N LEU A 343 4.25 -13.38 -6.04
CA LEU A 343 4.74 -13.35 -4.66
C LEU A 343 4.14 -14.49 -3.83
N ARG A 344 4.84 -14.85 -2.77
CA ARG A 344 4.37 -15.67 -1.66
C ARG A 344 3.36 -14.88 -0.83
N PHE A 345 2.58 -15.61 -0.03
CA PHE A 345 1.63 -15.05 0.94
C PHE A 345 0.45 -14.24 0.35
N SER A 346 0.10 -14.50 -0.92
CA SER A 346 -1.04 -13.86 -1.61
C SER A 346 -0.94 -12.33 -1.76
N VAL A 347 0.26 -11.76 -1.58
CA VAL A 347 0.53 -10.33 -1.81
C VAL A 347 0.71 -10.08 -3.30
N ARG A 348 0.34 -8.88 -3.77
CA ARG A 348 0.63 -8.41 -5.12
C ARG A 348 1.60 -7.24 -5.08
N LEU A 349 2.53 -7.21 -6.04
CA LEU A 349 3.49 -6.11 -6.18
C LEU A 349 2.80 -4.77 -6.45
N GLU A 350 1.62 -4.78 -7.08
CA GLU A 350 0.77 -3.61 -7.28
C GLU A 350 0.40 -2.89 -5.97
N TRP A 351 0.34 -3.61 -4.85
CA TRP A 351 -0.01 -3.01 -3.56
C TRP A 351 1.20 -2.33 -2.93
N ILE A 352 2.40 -2.87 -3.19
CA ILE A 352 3.68 -2.35 -2.70
C ILE A 352 4.15 -1.16 -3.54
N ASP A 353 3.80 -1.15 -4.83
CA ASP A 353 4.03 -0.04 -5.76
C ASP A 353 3.56 1.31 -5.22
N GLY A 354 2.40 1.36 -4.55
CA GLY A 354 1.91 2.60 -3.90
C GLY A 354 2.87 3.11 -2.82
N VAL A 355 3.39 2.20 -2.00
CA VAL A 355 4.39 2.53 -0.96
C VAL A 355 5.71 2.98 -1.60
N MET A 356 6.15 2.30 -2.65
CA MET A 356 7.38 2.67 -3.38
C MET A 356 7.26 4.04 -4.04
N ARG A 357 6.11 4.36 -4.63
CA ARG A 357 5.83 5.70 -5.19
C ARG A 357 5.87 6.78 -4.12
N ALA A 358 5.37 6.51 -2.92
CA ALA A 358 5.45 7.45 -1.80
C ALA A 358 6.91 7.64 -1.34
N LEU A 359 7.67 6.56 -1.19
CA LEU A 359 9.09 6.61 -0.84
C LEU A 359 9.96 7.27 -1.91
N ALA A 360 9.63 7.12 -3.20
CA ALA A 360 10.36 7.71 -4.30
C ALA A 360 10.37 9.24 -4.26
N LYS A 361 9.38 9.88 -3.61
CA LYS A 361 9.37 11.32 -3.37
C LYS A 361 10.53 11.78 -2.50
N ALA A 362 10.96 10.96 -1.55
CA ALA A 362 12.14 11.24 -0.73
C ALA A 362 13.47 11.06 -1.51
N GLY A 363 13.40 10.55 -2.74
CA GLY A 363 14.48 10.58 -3.72
C GLY A 363 15.70 9.73 -3.37
N ASP A 364 16.87 10.25 -3.73
CA ASP A 364 18.16 9.54 -3.66
C ASP A 364 18.51 9.01 -2.26
N GLN A 365 18.06 9.67 -1.19
CA GLN A 365 18.41 9.28 0.18
C GLN A 365 17.84 7.91 0.57
N VAL A 366 16.59 7.62 0.16
CA VAL A 366 15.99 6.30 0.41
C VAL A 366 16.68 5.23 -0.43
N LEU A 367 17.09 5.56 -1.66
CA LEU A 367 17.87 4.65 -2.49
C LEU A 367 19.21 4.33 -1.82
N ARG A 368 19.95 5.34 -1.35
CA ARG A 368 21.20 5.12 -0.60
C ARG A 368 20.99 4.25 0.62
N LEU A 369 19.94 4.48 1.41
CA LEU A 369 19.65 3.64 2.56
C LEU A 369 19.43 2.17 2.14
N LEU A 370 18.66 1.90 1.08
CA LEU A 370 18.50 0.56 0.52
C LEU A 370 19.80 -0.04 -0.01
N LEU A 371 20.66 0.76 -0.64
CA LEU A 371 21.98 0.32 -1.10
C LEU A 371 22.89 -0.06 0.09
N HIS A 372 22.83 0.66 1.20
CA HIS A 372 23.54 0.29 2.44
C HIS A 372 23.01 -1.00 3.07
N LEU A 373 21.75 -1.35 2.81
CA LEU A 373 21.18 -2.63 3.24
C LEU A 373 21.62 -3.81 2.38
N LEU A 374 22.25 -3.57 1.21
CA LEU A 374 22.69 -4.66 0.35
C LEU A 374 23.76 -5.52 1.04
N PRO A 375 23.64 -6.85 0.96
CA PRO A 375 24.57 -7.75 1.61
C PRO A 375 26.02 -7.52 1.12
N PRO A 376 27.01 -7.50 2.04
CA PRO A 376 28.41 -7.49 1.64
C PRO A 376 28.73 -8.72 0.80
N SER A 377 29.76 -8.61 -0.05
CA SER A 377 30.15 -9.50 -1.15
C SER A 377 30.18 -11.01 -0.86
N SER A 378 30.14 -11.42 0.42
CA SER A 378 30.23 -12.78 0.94
C SER A 378 28.91 -13.42 1.40
N SER A 379 27.79 -12.68 1.44
CA SER A 379 26.49 -13.19 1.93
C SER A 379 25.49 -13.44 0.80
N SER A 380 24.47 -14.28 1.06
CA SER A 380 23.46 -14.70 0.07
C SER A 380 22.83 -13.50 -0.63
N ASP A 381 22.66 -13.58 -1.96
CA ASP A 381 21.91 -12.57 -2.71
C ASP A 381 20.49 -12.49 -2.14
N ASP A 382 20.01 -11.29 -1.82
CA ASP A 382 18.63 -11.06 -1.40
C ASP A 382 17.82 -10.55 -2.61
N PRO A 383 17.18 -11.43 -3.39
CA PRO A 383 16.42 -11.03 -4.57
C PRO A 383 15.23 -10.12 -4.21
N SER A 384 14.73 -10.24 -2.98
CA SER A 384 13.64 -9.43 -2.43
C SER A 384 14.06 -7.97 -2.32
N LEU A 385 15.26 -7.74 -1.77
CA LEU A 385 15.82 -6.40 -1.62
C LEU A 385 16.07 -5.76 -2.98
N LEU A 386 16.68 -6.50 -3.91
CA LEU A 386 16.91 -6.01 -5.27
C LEU A 386 15.62 -5.67 -6.00
N LEU A 387 14.55 -6.45 -5.81
CA LEU A 387 13.25 -6.15 -6.40
C LEU A 387 12.67 -4.85 -5.85
N VAL A 388 12.69 -4.66 -4.53
CA VAL A 388 12.23 -3.43 -3.87
C VAL A 388 13.03 -2.22 -4.34
N THR A 389 14.35 -2.34 -4.40
CA THR A 389 15.24 -1.29 -4.93
C THR A 389 14.92 -0.98 -6.39
N THR A 390 14.67 -2.00 -7.22
CA THR A 390 14.31 -1.81 -8.63
C THR A 390 12.98 -1.10 -8.80
N LEU A 391 11.94 -1.48 -8.03
CA LEU A 391 10.64 -0.81 -8.02
C LEU A 391 10.77 0.66 -7.64
N LEU A 392 11.55 0.97 -6.59
CA LEU A 392 11.82 2.34 -6.17
C LEU A 392 12.44 3.16 -7.31
N MET A 393 13.46 2.61 -8.00
CA MET A 393 14.15 3.30 -9.10
C MET A 393 13.26 3.54 -10.34
N MET A 394 12.25 2.70 -10.57
CA MET A 394 11.35 2.87 -11.72
C MET A 394 10.50 4.14 -11.60
N HIS A 395 10.13 4.55 -10.39
CA HIS A 395 9.37 5.77 -10.17
C HIS A 395 10.19 7.04 -10.46
N GLU A 396 9.49 8.11 -10.80
CA GLU A 396 10.10 9.43 -10.93
C GLU A 396 10.28 10.06 -9.54
N SER A 397 11.50 10.50 -9.25
CA SER A 397 11.84 11.22 -8.03
C SER A 397 12.14 12.69 -8.34
N PRO A 398 11.83 13.63 -7.42
CA PRO A 398 12.19 15.05 -7.58
C PRO A 398 13.71 15.27 -7.56
N SER A 399 14.44 14.44 -6.82
CA SER A 399 15.91 14.35 -6.86
C SER A 399 16.30 13.02 -7.50
N PRO A 400 16.80 13.02 -8.76
CA PRO A 400 17.25 11.80 -9.41
C PRO A 400 18.46 11.22 -8.65
N PRO A 401 18.60 9.88 -8.65
CA PRO A 401 19.69 9.23 -7.96
C PRO A 401 21.06 9.60 -8.54
N SER A 402 22.09 9.58 -7.69
CA SER A 402 23.46 9.87 -8.12
C SER A 402 23.95 8.84 -9.15
N ASP A 403 24.59 9.31 -10.23
CA ASP A 403 25.24 8.43 -11.22
C ASP A 403 26.30 7.53 -10.58
N GLU A 404 26.94 7.97 -9.49
CA GLU A 404 27.93 7.18 -8.75
C GLU A 404 27.28 6.00 -8.03
N ASP A 405 26.14 6.23 -7.37
CA ASP A 405 25.39 5.20 -6.64
C ASP A 405 24.79 4.17 -7.61
N LEU A 406 24.25 4.65 -8.75
CA LEU A 406 23.78 3.78 -9.83
C LEU A 406 24.91 2.97 -10.46
N SER A 407 26.08 3.59 -10.71
CA SER A 407 27.24 2.87 -11.25
C SER A 407 27.74 1.82 -10.25
N ALA A 408 27.78 2.14 -8.96
CA ALA A 408 28.17 1.21 -7.91
C ALA A 408 27.21 0.01 -7.83
N LEU A 409 25.90 0.24 -7.95
CA LEU A 409 24.90 -0.83 -8.02
C LEU A 409 25.10 -1.71 -9.25
N VAL A 410 25.35 -1.12 -10.43
CA VAL A 410 25.62 -1.89 -11.66
C VAL A 410 26.89 -2.72 -11.52
N ASP A 411 27.97 -2.15 -11.00
CA ASP A 411 29.22 -2.87 -10.77
C ASP A 411 29.03 -4.02 -9.77
N TRP A 412 28.36 -3.75 -8.64
CA TRP A 412 28.03 -4.77 -7.64
C TRP A 412 27.16 -5.89 -8.23
N ALA A 413 26.10 -5.54 -8.96
CA ALA A 413 25.16 -6.51 -9.52
C ALA A 413 25.79 -7.33 -10.65
N THR A 414 26.64 -6.72 -11.50
CA THR A 414 27.36 -7.43 -12.55
C THR A 414 28.40 -8.41 -12.00
N GLU A 415 29.11 -8.05 -10.93
CA GLU A 415 30.03 -8.94 -10.21
C GLU A 415 29.30 -10.15 -9.61
N ARG A 416 28.13 -9.93 -9.00
CA ARG A 416 27.30 -11.01 -8.44
C ARG A 416 26.74 -11.92 -9.53
N LEU A 417 26.21 -11.34 -10.60
CA LEU A 417 25.60 -12.09 -11.69
C LEU A 417 26.61 -13.05 -12.36
N GLN A 418 27.89 -12.70 -12.40
CA GLN A 418 28.95 -13.59 -12.89
C GLN A 418 29.17 -14.84 -12.01
N ARG A 419 28.79 -14.79 -10.72
CA ARG A 419 28.86 -15.93 -9.79
C ARG A 419 27.62 -16.81 -9.83
N VAL A 420 26.53 -16.35 -10.43
CA VAL A 420 25.27 -17.09 -10.48
C VAL A 420 25.38 -18.21 -11.53
N GLU A 421 25.23 -19.45 -11.06
CA GLU A 421 25.17 -20.64 -11.91
C GLU A 421 23.72 -21.10 -12.04
N VAL A 422 23.04 -20.61 -13.09
CA VAL A 422 21.74 -21.18 -13.49
C VAL A 422 22.02 -22.40 -14.36
N THR A 423 21.94 -23.60 -13.79
CA THR A 423 22.20 -24.85 -14.49
C THR A 423 20.96 -25.34 -15.25
N THR A 424 21.18 -25.98 -16.41
CA THR A 424 20.15 -26.63 -17.24
C THR A 424 19.60 -27.93 -16.66
N ALA A 425 20.17 -28.41 -15.54
CA ALA A 425 19.80 -29.69 -14.92
C ALA A 425 18.38 -29.70 -14.32
N GLU A 426 17.70 -28.55 -14.21
CA GLU A 426 16.28 -28.49 -13.87
C GLU A 426 15.35 -29.07 -14.97
N LYS A 427 15.88 -29.45 -16.16
CA LYS A 427 15.10 -30.12 -17.23
C LYS A 427 15.31 -31.63 -17.35
N GLU A 428 16.36 -32.24 -16.79
CA GLU A 428 16.69 -33.65 -17.08
C GLU A 428 16.37 -34.65 -15.95
N GLU A 429 16.14 -34.22 -14.70
CA GLU A 429 15.90 -35.17 -13.59
C GLU A 429 14.44 -35.29 -13.09
N THR A 430 13.47 -34.50 -13.57
CA THR A 430 12.08 -34.58 -13.06
C THR A 430 11.06 -34.89 -14.14
N THR A 431 11.06 -36.14 -14.61
CA THR A 431 9.92 -36.76 -15.31
C THR A 431 8.86 -37.33 -14.35
N ALA A 432 8.71 -36.75 -13.17
CA ALA A 432 7.63 -37.08 -12.24
C ALA A 432 7.25 -35.85 -11.40
N ASP A 433 6.00 -35.41 -11.57
CA ASP A 433 5.26 -34.45 -10.73
C ASP A 433 5.90 -33.09 -10.42
N GLY A 434 5.43 -32.06 -11.15
CA GLY A 434 5.55 -30.65 -10.79
C GLY A 434 6.87 -30.02 -11.23
N ALA A 435 6.85 -29.35 -12.39
CA ALA A 435 7.96 -28.54 -12.86
C ALA A 435 8.29 -27.42 -11.84
N GLN A 436 9.29 -27.66 -10.99
CA GLN A 436 9.89 -26.63 -10.14
C GLN A 436 10.77 -25.73 -11.03
N LEU A 437 10.16 -24.81 -11.77
CA LEU A 437 10.86 -23.77 -12.53
C LEU A 437 11.29 -22.65 -11.57
N GLY A 438 12.40 -22.84 -10.86
CA GLY A 438 13.05 -21.73 -10.17
C GLY A 438 13.68 -22.08 -8.83
N GLY A 439 14.94 -22.54 -8.87
CA GLY A 439 15.80 -22.47 -7.69
C GLY A 439 16.12 -21.02 -7.27
N ALA A 440 16.72 -20.88 -6.08
CA ALA A 440 17.34 -19.65 -5.61
C ALA A 440 18.25 -18.92 -6.64
N PRO A 441 19.07 -19.61 -7.47
CA PRO A 441 19.91 -18.93 -8.47
C PRO A 441 19.08 -18.25 -9.58
N THR A 442 17.93 -18.82 -9.96
CA THR A 442 17.04 -18.23 -10.99
C THR A 442 16.44 -16.91 -10.49
N LEU A 443 16.00 -16.86 -9.23
CA LEU A 443 15.49 -15.64 -8.61
C LEU A 443 16.58 -14.56 -8.50
N SER A 444 17.78 -14.95 -8.07
CA SER A 444 18.93 -14.03 -8.00
C SER A 444 19.24 -13.45 -9.38
N ALA A 445 19.41 -14.30 -10.40
CA ALA A 445 19.67 -13.86 -11.77
C ALA A 445 18.60 -12.89 -12.29
N LEU A 446 17.31 -13.22 -12.11
CA LEU A 446 16.20 -12.35 -12.52
C LEU A 446 16.29 -10.97 -11.87
N SER A 447 16.40 -10.93 -10.54
CA SER A 447 16.46 -9.66 -9.78
C SER A 447 17.69 -8.82 -10.10
N LEU A 448 18.84 -9.45 -10.34
CA LEU A 448 20.09 -8.78 -10.74
C LEU A 448 19.98 -8.20 -12.15
N LEU A 449 19.42 -8.95 -13.10
CA LEU A 449 19.25 -8.50 -14.49
C LEU A 449 18.31 -7.29 -14.58
N THR A 450 17.19 -7.32 -13.86
CA THR A 450 16.24 -6.20 -13.82
C THR A 450 16.87 -4.97 -13.15
N ALA A 451 17.60 -5.16 -12.04
CA ALA A 451 18.28 -4.06 -11.36
C ALA A 451 19.36 -3.42 -12.26
N ILE A 452 20.15 -4.22 -12.99
CA ILE A 452 21.16 -3.73 -13.94
C ILE A 452 20.51 -2.91 -15.06
N GLY A 453 19.41 -3.42 -15.63
CA GLY A 453 18.66 -2.75 -16.70
C GLY A 453 18.17 -1.36 -16.28
N VAL A 454 17.39 -1.31 -15.20
CA VAL A 454 16.79 -0.08 -14.67
C VAL A 454 17.86 0.91 -14.22
N ALA A 455 18.88 0.46 -13.47
CA ALA A 455 19.95 1.34 -13.01
C ALA A 455 20.71 1.96 -14.20
N THR A 456 21.11 1.16 -15.19
CA THR A 456 21.82 1.65 -16.38
C THR A 456 20.96 2.60 -17.23
N ALA A 457 19.64 2.37 -17.27
CA ALA A 457 18.71 3.25 -17.98
C ALA A 457 18.55 4.62 -17.31
N LYS A 458 18.52 4.65 -15.97
CA LYS A 458 18.39 5.86 -15.16
C LYS A 458 19.68 6.69 -15.07
N MET A 459 20.86 6.09 -15.29
CA MET A 459 22.12 6.84 -15.37
C MET A 459 22.07 7.91 -16.48
N ALA A 460 22.61 9.09 -16.19
CA ALA A 460 22.71 10.16 -17.17
C ALA A 460 23.56 9.72 -18.39
N LYS A 461 23.31 10.35 -19.55
CA LYS A 461 24.05 10.09 -20.80
C LYS A 461 25.47 10.68 -20.72
N GLY A 462 26.28 10.13 -19.83
CA GLY A 462 27.61 10.61 -19.47
C GLY A 462 28.71 9.55 -19.63
N ARG A 463 29.89 9.86 -19.09
CA ARG A 463 31.10 9.04 -19.22
C ARG A 463 30.97 7.70 -18.50
N GLU A 464 30.43 7.68 -17.28
CA GLU A 464 30.30 6.45 -16.48
C GLU A 464 29.33 5.45 -17.12
N ARG A 465 28.15 5.92 -17.56
CA ARG A 465 27.20 5.08 -18.33
C ARG A 465 27.86 4.46 -19.56
N ASN A 466 28.60 5.25 -20.35
CA ASN A 466 29.27 4.75 -21.55
C ASN A 466 30.38 3.73 -21.24
N LYS A 467 31.09 3.91 -20.12
CA LYS A 467 32.14 2.99 -19.66
C LYS A 467 31.56 1.62 -19.31
N SER A 468 30.42 1.57 -18.62
CA SER A 468 29.77 0.32 -18.22
C SER A 468 28.91 -0.30 -19.32
N MET A 469 28.45 0.49 -20.30
CA MET A 469 27.52 0.06 -21.37
C MET A 469 27.96 -1.20 -22.13
N VAL A 470 29.22 -1.26 -22.58
CA VAL A 470 29.71 -2.42 -23.36
C VAL A 470 29.72 -3.69 -22.53
N LEU A 471 30.08 -3.58 -21.24
CA LEU A 471 30.09 -4.72 -20.32
C LEU A 471 28.68 -5.18 -19.99
N VAL A 472 27.78 -4.24 -19.67
CA VAL A 472 26.37 -4.51 -19.40
C VAL A 472 25.69 -5.16 -20.61
N LEU A 473 25.81 -4.58 -21.80
CA LEU A 473 25.20 -5.14 -23.01
C LEU A 473 25.75 -6.53 -23.35
N SER A 474 27.06 -6.76 -23.18
CA SER A 474 27.64 -8.09 -23.38
C SER A 474 27.05 -9.12 -22.41
N LEU A 475 26.85 -8.73 -21.14
CA LEU A 475 26.27 -9.57 -20.10
C LEU A 475 24.78 -9.85 -20.38
N LEU A 476 23.99 -8.83 -20.72
CA LEU A 476 22.57 -9.00 -21.05
C LEU A 476 22.38 -9.88 -22.29
N LEU A 477 23.25 -9.76 -23.31
CA LEU A 477 23.25 -10.64 -24.48
C LEU A 477 23.54 -12.09 -24.10
N GLU A 478 24.52 -12.32 -23.22
CA GLU A 478 24.84 -13.65 -22.71
C GLU A 478 23.62 -14.29 -22.02
N TRP A 479 22.99 -13.56 -21.08
CA TRP A 479 21.85 -14.05 -20.32
C TRP A 479 20.55 -14.13 -21.12
N SER A 480 20.41 -13.36 -22.19
CA SER A 480 19.27 -13.49 -23.11
C SER A 480 19.27 -14.81 -23.90
N ALA A 481 20.41 -15.51 -23.98
CA ALA A 481 20.49 -16.87 -24.53
C ALA A 481 20.27 -17.98 -23.49
N CYS A 482 20.02 -17.62 -22.22
CA CYS A 482 19.76 -18.56 -21.14
C CYS A 482 18.52 -19.43 -21.47
N PRO A 483 18.57 -20.75 -21.24
CA PRO A 483 17.45 -21.64 -21.51
C PRO A 483 16.28 -21.47 -20.53
N VAL A 484 16.48 -20.79 -19.40
CA VAL A 484 15.42 -20.44 -18.46
C VAL A 484 14.71 -19.18 -18.97
N VAL A 485 13.46 -19.33 -19.41
CA VAL A 485 12.74 -18.27 -20.13
C VAL A 485 12.62 -16.99 -19.31
N ALA A 486 12.24 -17.09 -18.03
CA ALA A 486 12.10 -15.92 -17.15
C ALA A 486 13.39 -15.09 -17.05
N VAL A 487 14.55 -15.74 -17.02
CA VAL A 487 15.86 -15.08 -16.98
C VAL A 487 16.20 -14.46 -18.34
N SER A 488 15.92 -15.17 -19.44
CA SER A 488 16.13 -14.65 -20.79
C SER A 488 15.24 -13.43 -21.11
N GLU A 489 14.02 -13.41 -20.59
CA GLU A 489 13.05 -12.34 -20.77
C GLU A 489 13.43 -11.13 -19.92
N ALA A 490 13.83 -11.33 -18.66
CA ALA A 490 14.39 -10.26 -17.81
C ALA A 490 15.61 -9.58 -18.47
N ALA A 491 16.54 -10.35 -19.04
CA ALA A 491 17.66 -9.79 -19.79
C ALA A 491 17.23 -9.01 -21.04
N SER A 492 16.17 -9.47 -21.72
CA SER A 492 15.61 -8.83 -22.91
C SER A 492 14.85 -7.54 -22.58
N LEU A 493 14.16 -7.48 -21.44
CA LEU A 493 13.49 -6.29 -20.91
C LEU A 493 14.52 -5.24 -20.49
N ALA A 494 15.55 -5.65 -19.74
CA ALA A 494 16.66 -4.77 -19.36
C ALA A 494 17.31 -4.09 -20.59
N MET A 495 17.52 -4.82 -21.69
CA MET A 495 18.04 -4.24 -22.94
C MET A 495 17.06 -3.24 -23.57
N ARG A 496 15.75 -3.54 -23.56
CA ARG A 496 14.71 -2.64 -24.07
C ARG A 496 14.68 -1.34 -23.28
N GLU A 497 14.79 -1.40 -21.96
CA GLU A 497 14.76 -0.20 -21.11
C GLU A 497 16.00 0.70 -21.30
N ILE A 498 17.18 0.10 -21.45
CA ILE A 498 18.39 0.84 -21.79
C ILE A 498 18.25 1.49 -23.19
N ALA A 499 17.62 0.81 -24.15
CA ALA A 499 17.38 1.34 -25.48
C ALA A 499 16.37 2.51 -25.45
N LYS A 500 15.26 2.36 -24.72
CA LYS A 500 14.23 3.38 -24.50
C LYS A 500 14.79 4.64 -23.85
N SER A 501 15.55 4.52 -22.77
CA SER A 501 16.24 5.67 -22.14
C SER A 501 17.26 6.34 -23.08
N SER A 502 17.80 5.58 -24.04
CA SER A 502 18.67 6.10 -25.09
C SER A 502 17.92 6.71 -26.28
N SER A 503 16.59 6.63 -26.31
CA SER A 503 15.72 6.92 -27.46
C SER A 503 16.17 6.20 -28.74
N LEU A 504 16.50 4.91 -28.61
CA LEU A 504 16.96 4.03 -29.69
C LEU A 504 16.15 2.72 -29.67
N SER A 505 16.06 2.04 -30.81
CA SER A 505 15.66 0.62 -30.82
C SER A 505 16.79 -0.25 -30.23
N VAL A 506 16.46 -1.47 -29.79
CA VAL A 506 17.46 -2.44 -29.30
C VAL A 506 18.52 -2.70 -30.38
N SER A 507 18.10 -2.89 -31.64
CA SER A 507 18.99 -3.05 -32.79
C SER A 507 19.95 -1.85 -32.95
N ALA A 508 19.42 -0.62 -32.92
CA ALA A 508 20.24 0.59 -33.05
C ALA A 508 21.22 0.78 -31.88
N LEU A 509 20.81 0.46 -30.64
CA LEU A 509 21.68 0.49 -29.46
C LEU A 509 22.84 -0.51 -29.60
N LEU A 510 22.54 -1.73 -30.07
CA LEU A 510 23.53 -2.77 -30.29
C LEU A 510 24.47 -2.41 -31.43
N ILE A 511 24.01 -1.81 -32.53
CA ILE A 511 24.86 -1.34 -33.63
C ILE A 511 25.82 -0.25 -33.13
N ARG A 512 25.33 0.72 -32.37
CA ARG A 512 26.14 1.82 -31.82
C ARG A 512 27.32 1.34 -30.97
N ASN A 513 27.12 0.28 -30.20
CA ASN A 513 28.15 -0.31 -29.34
C ASN A 513 28.79 -1.57 -29.97
N GLY A 514 28.36 -1.94 -31.17
CA GLY A 514 28.54 -3.26 -31.74
C GLY A 514 29.97 -3.57 -32.12
N THR A 515 30.75 -2.58 -32.56
CA THR A 515 32.18 -2.75 -32.86
C THR A 515 32.99 -3.11 -31.61
N HIS A 516 32.67 -2.49 -30.46
CA HIS A 516 33.31 -2.79 -29.19
C HIS A 516 32.91 -4.16 -28.66
N ILE A 517 31.61 -4.52 -28.76
CA ILE A 517 31.11 -5.85 -28.39
C ILE A 517 31.75 -6.91 -29.29
N ALA A 518 31.77 -6.71 -30.61
CA ALA A 518 32.38 -7.62 -31.57
C ALA A 518 33.89 -7.82 -31.30
N ASN A 519 34.64 -6.75 -31.01
CA ASN A 519 36.05 -6.85 -30.64
C ASN A 519 36.25 -7.67 -29.35
N ARG A 520 35.39 -7.47 -28.34
CA ARG A 520 35.43 -8.26 -27.11
C ARG A 520 35.13 -9.74 -27.38
N VAL A 521 34.11 -10.03 -28.19
CA VAL A 521 33.74 -11.38 -28.61
C VAL A 521 34.87 -12.03 -29.42
N ALA A 522 35.50 -11.31 -30.35
CA ALA A 522 36.63 -11.80 -31.14
C ALA A 522 37.87 -12.14 -30.29
N LEU A 523 38.17 -11.34 -29.27
CA LEU A 523 39.25 -11.64 -28.33
C LEU A 523 38.90 -12.82 -27.42
N ALA A 524 37.65 -12.90 -27.00
CA ALA A 524 37.15 -13.96 -26.12
C ALA A 524 37.06 -15.30 -26.86
N SER A 525 36.65 -15.31 -28.14
CA SER A 525 36.59 -16.51 -28.98
C SER A 525 37.98 -17.14 -29.08
N ARG A 526 39.04 -16.36 -29.34
CA ARG A 526 40.43 -16.86 -29.40
C ARG A 526 40.94 -17.56 -28.12
N ARG A 527 40.31 -17.33 -26.97
CA ARG A 527 40.64 -17.94 -25.66
C ARG A 527 39.53 -18.90 -25.20
N TYR A 528 39.23 -19.87 -26.05
CA TYR A 528 38.12 -20.82 -25.96
C TYR A 528 37.95 -21.50 -24.59
N TYR A 529 39.04 -21.96 -23.95
CA TYR A 529 38.94 -22.69 -22.67
C TYR A 529 38.47 -21.83 -21.49
N VAL A 530 38.66 -20.51 -21.58
CA VAL A 530 38.37 -19.56 -20.48
C VAL A 530 37.01 -18.91 -20.67
N ASN A 531 36.56 -18.72 -21.92
CA ASN A 531 35.33 -17.96 -22.24
C ASN A 531 34.25 -18.84 -22.88
N ARG A 532 33.78 -19.86 -22.15
CA ARG A 532 32.78 -20.84 -22.63
C ARG A 532 31.46 -20.24 -23.13
N ARG A 533 31.10 -19.06 -22.65
CA ARG A 533 29.83 -18.40 -22.96
C ARG A 533 29.90 -17.39 -24.11
N CYS A 534 31.08 -17.15 -24.67
CA CYS A 534 31.28 -16.21 -25.78
C CYS A 534 30.37 -16.47 -27.01
N PRO A 535 30.15 -17.73 -27.47
CA PRO A 535 29.23 -18.00 -28.57
C PRO A 535 27.79 -17.56 -28.30
N LEU A 536 27.35 -17.61 -27.04
CA LEU A 536 25.98 -17.19 -26.67
C LEU A 536 25.77 -15.70 -26.94
N ILE A 537 26.75 -14.86 -26.58
CA ILE A 537 26.72 -13.41 -26.85
C ILE A 537 26.58 -13.15 -28.35
N LEU A 538 27.37 -13.86 -29.18
CA LEU A 538 27.33 -13.70 -30.62
C LEU A 538 25.98 -14.15 -31.22
N SER A 539 25.43 -15.28 -30.77
CA SER A 539 24.11 -15.75 -31.24
C SER A 539 23.00 -14.76 -30.89
N SER A 540 22.95 -14.29 -29.64
CA SER A 540 21.96 -13.30 -29.19
C SER A 540 22.09 -11.96 -29.90
N LEU A 541 23.32 -11.54 -30.21
CA LEU A 541 23.57 -10.31 -30.96
C LEU A 541 23.00 -10.44 -32.38
N LEU A 542 23.31 -11.53 -33.08
CA LEU A 542 22.81 -11.80 -34.43
C LEU A 542 21.29 -11.92 -34.49
N ASP A 543 20.67 -12.53 -33.49
CA ASP A 543 19.21 -12.67 -33.42
C ASP A 543 18.49 -11.31 -33.31
N ARG A 544 19.17 -10.26 -32.83
CA ARG A 544 18.57 -8.94 -32.55
C ARG A 544 18.97 -7.82 -33.52
N LEU A 545 19.89 -8.07 -34.44
CA LEU A 545 20.33 -7.10 -35.43
C LEU A 545 19.41 -7.10 -36.65
N GLU A 546 18.87 -5.94 -36.99
CA GLU A 546 17.99 -5.73 -38.16
C GLU A 546 18.75 -5.25 -39.40
N SER A 547 20.00 -4.81 -39.26
CA SER A 547 20.85 -4.29 -40.34
C SER A 547 22.18 -5.02 -40.42
N ASP A 548 22.74 -5.06 -41.63
CA ASP A 548 24.04 -5.60 -42.00
C ASP A 548 25.25 -4.73 -41.58
N ALA A 549 25.05 -3.64 -40.86
CA ALA A 549 26.12 -2.69 -40.49
C ALA A 549 27.34 -3.33 -39.78
N LEU A 550 27.14 -4.45 -39.07
CA LEU A 550 28.21 -5.19 -38.38
C LEU A 550 28.71 -6.41 -39.16
N PHE A 551 28.19 -6.69 -40.36
CA PHE A 551 28.44 -7.92 -41.12
C PHE A 551 29.93 -8.27 -41.22
N LEU A 552 30.77 -7.32 -41.65
CA LEU A 552 32.22 -7.54 -41.82
C LEU A 552 32.94 -7.93 -40.53
N HIS A 553 32.52 -7.38 -39.39
CA HIS A 553 33.14 -7.70 -38.10
C HIS A 553 32.69 -9.09 -37.62
N LEU A 554 31.41 -9.42 -37.84
CA LEU A 554 30.81 -10.67 -37.38
C LEU A 554 31.23 -11.86 -38.26
N SER A 555 31.39 -11.66 -39.57
CA SER A 555 31.83 -12.71 -40.50
C SER A 555 33.22 -13.25 -40.13
N LEU A 556 34.16 -12.36 -39.77
CA LEU A 556 35.50 -12.75 -39.33
C LEU A 556 35.48 -13.60 -38.06
N ILE A 557 34.58 -13.28 -37.11
CA ILE A 557 34.42 -14.07 -35.88
C ILE A 557 33.82 -15.44 -36.20
N VAL A 558 32.85 -15.49 -37.11
CA VAL A 558 32.22 -16.74 -37.55
C VAL A 558 33.24 -17.63 -38.27
N GLU A 559 34.09 -17.08 -39.14
CA GLU A 559 35.19 -17.81 -39.78
C GLU A 559 36.17 -18.40 -38.75
N ASP A 560 36.56 -17.60 -37.74
CA ASP A 560 37.40 -18.07 -36.63
C ASP A 560 36.74 -19.22 -35.85
N LEU A 561 35.42 -19.15 -35.61
CA LEU A 561 34.65 -20.20 -34.93
C LEU A 561 34.51 -21.47 -35.79
N ILE A 562 34.35 -21.34 -37.10
CA ILE A 562 34.33 -22.47 -38.04
C ILE A 562 35.69 -23.17 -38.04
N GLY A 563 36.80 -22.42 -38.06
CA GLY A 563 38.13 -23.00 -37.93
C GLY A 563 38.38 -23.72 -36.60
N ALA A 564 37.59 -23.41 -35.56
CA ALA A 564 37.66 -24.07 -34.26
C ALA A 564 36.80 -25.34 -34.16
N LEU A 565 35.76 -25.52 -35.00
CA LEU A 565 34.92 -26.73 -35.04
C LEU A 565 35.75 -28.00 -35.30
N ASP A 566 36.78 -27.90 -36.15
CA ASP A 566 37.65 -29.03 -36.51
C ASP A 566 38.50 -29.57 -35.35
N ARG A 567 38.53 -28.88 -34.20
CA ARG A 567 39.53 -29.12 -33.14
C ARG A 567 38.96 -29.52 -31.78
N HIS A 568 37.63 -29.53 -31.56
CA HIS A 568 37.07 -29.38 -30.20
C HIS A 568 35.94 -30.36 -29.79
N ASN A 569 35.56 -30.29 -28.51
CA ASN A 569 34.58 -31.14 -27.79
C ASN A 569 33.12 -30.94 -28.29
N VAL A 570 32.27 -31.95 -28.06
CA VAL A 570 30.85 -32.04 -28.51
C VAL A 570 30.00 -30.85 -28.02
N ASP A 571 30.11 -30.46 -26.76
CA ASP A 571 29.31 -29.37 -26.18
C ASP A 571 29.56 -28.02 -26.86
N TRP A 572 30.80 -27.79 -27.30
CA TRP A 572 31.19 -26.58 -28.02
C TRP A 572 30.71 -26.59 -29.47
N CYS A 573 30.67 -27.77 -30.10
CA CYS A 573 30.09 -27.90 -31.43
C CYS A 573 28.62 -27.46 -31.41
N GLN A 574 27.86 -27.80 -30.37
CA GLN A 574 26.46 -27.35 -30.23
C GLN A 574 26.33 -25.82 -30.16
N LEU A 575 27.19 -25.16 -29.36
CA LEU A 575 27.19 -23.70 -29.24
C LEU A 575 27.60 -23.00 -30.55
N ILE A 576 28.60 -23.53 -31.26
CA ILE A 576 29.03 -22.97 -32.55
C ILE A 576 27.94 -23.19 -33.60
N LEU A 577 27.31 -24.37 -33.65
CA LEU A 577 26.18 -24.63 -34.56
C LEU A 577 25.01 -23.68 -34.30
N ARG A 578 24.73 -23.35 -33.03
CA ARG A 578 23.72 -22.34 -32.67
C ARG A 578 24.09 -20.96 -33.22
N VAL A 579 25.35 -20.55 -33.11
CA VAL A 579 25.84 -19.29 -33.72
C VAL A 579 25.67 -19.31 -35.23
N LEU A 580 26.06 -20.40 -35.91
CA LEU A 580 25.90 -20.52 -37.37
C LEU A 580 24.43 -20.46 -37.79
N GLN A 581 23.53 -21.05 -37.00
CA GLN A 581 22.09 -20.96 -37.22
C GLN A 581 21.59 -19.51 -37.06
N SER A 582 21.99 -18.80 -36.00
CA SER A 582 21.64 -17.38 -35.84
C SER A 582 22.24 -16.51 -36.94
N TYR A 583 23.46 -16.81 -37.39
CA TYR A 583 24.13 -16.10 -38.48
C TYR A 583 23.41 -16.27 -39.82
N THR A 584 23.05 -17.51 -40.17
CA THR A 584 22.26 -17.78 -41.40
C THR A 584 20.89 -17.12 -41.35
N ARG A 585 20.20 -17.14 -40.19
CA ARG A 585 18.94 -16.39 -40.00
C ARG A 585 19.13 -14.88 -40.11
N ALA A 586 20.25 -14.34 -39.64
CA ALA A 586 20.55 -12.92 -39.75
C ALA A 586 20.82 -12.53 -41.20
N ILE A 587 21.63 -13.31 -41.94
CA ILE A 587 21.87 -13.11 -43.38
C ILE A 587 20.55 -13.11 -44.15
N ASN A 588 19.68 -14.11 -43.94
CA ASN A 588 18.39 -14.18 -44.64
C ASN A 588 17.46 -13.00 -44.30
N ARG A 589 17.60 -12.40 -43.10
CA ARG A 589 16.87 -11.18 -42.73
C ARG A 589 17.45 -9.93 -43.39
N TRP A 590 18.77 -9.82 -43.47
CA TRP A 590 19.44 -8.66 -44.06
C TRP A 590 19.38 -8.67 -45.60
N TYR A 591 19.36 -9.86 -46.21
CA TYR A 591 19.37 -10.06 -47.66
C TYR A 591 18.31 -11.11 -48.06
N PRO A 592 17.00 -10.77 -48.01
CA PRO A 592 15.92 -11.73 -48.28
C PRO A 592 15.82 -12.19 -49.76
N ASP A 593 16.44 -11.44 -50.68
CA ASP A 593 16.34 -11.63 -52.12
C ASP A 593 17.61 -12.26 -52.77
N GLN A 594 18.57 -12.71 -51.96
CA GLN A 594 19.76 -13.48 -52.38
C GLN A 594 19.65 -14.92 -51.90
#